data_AF-A0AAW1YMY9-F1
#
_entry.id   AF-A0AAW1YMY9-F1
#
_cell.length_a   1.000
_cell.length_b   1.000
_cell.length_c   1.000
_cell.angle_alpha   90.00
_cell.angle_beta   90.00
_cell.angle_gamma   90.00
#
_symmetry.space_group_name_H-M   'P 1'
#
loop_
_entity.id
_entity.type
_entity.pdbx_description
1 polymer ?
#
loop_
_entity_poly.entity_id
_entity_poly.type
_entity_poly.pdbx_seq_one_letter_code
_entity_poly.pdbx_strand_id
1 'polypeptide(L)'
;MGSLEEEQLVQMVHDFIELDSPTVPIFSASSKSSGALSRSNKSHRYVTKLQEILGSGTSEAEAEILECVLKHMCRNTRDHEYEAEKTTNHRKRWLALRLRMDGYNASLCHTSWLTSSGCTAGEYEYIEIIVGDGIRVIVDIEFKPQFEVARPTPAYNQLTDSLPIIFVGRECQLMKIVSLLCSAAKQSLKERGLHLPPWRTDSYMHSKWLSVSSVSALTSDEDTHSNNKGIYITGSEVKQPNRSRGRLGGGSGCLSNMTINCC
;
A
#
# COMPACT_ATOMS: atom_id res chain seq x y z
N MET A 1 -37.04 -33.60 26.03
CA MET A 1 -35.88 -33.99 26.86
C MET A 1 -34.68 -33.39 26.17
N GLY A 2 -34.22 -32.23 26.65
CA GLY A 2 -33.07 -31.53 26.08
C GLY A 2 -31.79 -32.33 26.33
N SER A 3 -30.87 -32.33 25.37
CA SER A 3 -29.58 -33.01 25.49
C SER A 3 -28.76 -32.35 26.60
N LEU A 4 -28.08 -33.14 27.41
CA LEU A 4 -27.19 -32.69 28.51
C LEU A 4 -26.08 -31.72 28.02
N GLU A 5 -25.80 -31.74 26.72
CA GLU A 5 -24.85 -30.85 26.04
C GLU A 5 -25.42 -29.44 25.80
N GLU A 6 -26.73 -29.31 25.60
CA GLU A 6 -27.39 -28.02 25.37
C GLU A 6 -27.48 -27.21 26.67
N GLU A 7 -27.73 -27.88 27.80
CA GLU A 7 -27.71 -27.26 29.14
C GLU A 7 -26.31 -26.80 29.53
N GLN A 8 -25.26 -27.54 29.14
CA GLN A 8 -23.87 -27.15 29.36
C GLN A 8 -23.46 -25.94 28.51
N LEU A 9 -23.96 -25.85 27.27
CA LEU A 9 -23.71 -24.70 26.41
C LEU A 9 -24.38 -23.44 26.94
N VAL A 10 -25.63 -23.55 27.41
CA VAL A 10 -26.38 -22.45 28.02
C VAL A 10 -25.69 -21.96 29.30
N GLN A 11 -25.15 -22.87 30.12
CA GLN A 11 -24.41 -22.49 31.32
C GLN A 11 -23.11 -21.73 30.99
N MET A 12 -22.33 -22.17 30.01
CA MET A 12 -21.11 -21.46 29.60
C MET A 12 -21.41 -20.06 29.02
N VAL A 13 -22.54 -19.89 28.33
CA VAL A 13 -22.97 -18.58 27.81
C VAL A 13 -23.44 -17.68 28.95
N HIS A 14 -24.14 -18.21 29.95
CA HIS A 14 -24.56 -17.44 31.13
C HIS A 14 -23.35 -16.99 31.97
N ASP A 15 -22.37 -17.87 32.16
CA ASP A 15 -21.13 -17.56 32.89
C ASP A 15 -20.31 -16.47 32.16
N PHE A 16 -20.31 -16.46 30.83
CA PHE A 16 -19.66 -15.41 30.03
C PHE A 16 -20.35 -14.05 30.18
N ILE A 17 -21.68 -14.02 30.27
CA ILE A 17 -22.47 -12.79 30.41
C ILE A 17 -22.39 -12.24 31.84
N GLU A 18 -22.30 -13.09 32.87
CA GLU A 18 -22.12 -12.64 34.25
C GLU A 18 -20.70 -12.14 34.57
N LEU A 19 -19.67 -12.64 33.86
CA LEU A 19 -18.28 -12.19 34.06
C LEU A 19 -17.97 -10.80 33.48
N ASP A 20 -18.90 -10.18 32.75
CA ASP A 20 -18.76 -8.81 32.19
C ASP A 20 -19.50 -7.72 33.00
N SER A 21 -19.84 -7.98 34.26
CA SER A 21 -20.33 -6.95 35.19
C SER A 21 -19.19 -6.33 36.02
N PRO A 22 -18.68 -5.13 35.69
CA PRO A 22 -17.71 -4.45 36.54
C PRO A 22 -18.39 -3.90 37.80
N THR A 23 -18.16 -4.57 38.92
CA THR A 23 -18.43 -4.01 40.25
C THR A 23 -17.48 -2.82 40.46
N VAL A 24 -18.04 -1.61 40.50
CA VAL A 24 -17.34 -0.35 40.82
C VAL A 24 -16.67 -0.42 42.20
N PRO A 25 -15.35 -0.23 42.32
CA PRO A 25 -14.74 0.26 43.54
C PRO A 25 -14.68 1.78 43.46
N ILE A 26 -15.41 2.44 44.36
CA ILE A 26 -15.20 3.84 44.72
C ILE A 26 -13.80 3.94 45.35
N PHE A 27 -12.80 4.42 44.59
CA PHE A 27 -11.56 4.95 45.16
C PHE A 27 -11.02 6.11 44.31
N SER A 28 -11.08 7.29 44.93
CA SER A 28 -10.20 8.46 44.84
C SER A 28 -9.55 8.75 43.49
N ALA A 29 -10.03 9.81 42.83
CA ALA A 29 -9.35 10.46 41.72
C ALA A 29 -7.94 10.92 42.15
N SER A 30 -6.92 10.17 41.69
CA SER A 30 -5.57 10.70 41.53
C SER A 30 -5.28 10.82 40.03
N SER A 31 -5.35 12.06 39.56
CA SER A 31 -5.14 12.46 38.18
C SER A 31 -3.73 12.08 37.69
N LYS A 32 -3.61 10.96 36.95
CA LYS A 32 -2.45 10.72 36.08
C LYS A 32 -2.69 11.41 34.74
N SER A 33 -2.52 12.73 34.71
CA SER A 33 -2.70 13.60 33.54
C SER A 33 -1.53 13.53 32.52
N SER A 34 -0.56 12.65 32.70
CA SER A 34 0.64 12.56 31.86
C SER A 34 0.46 11.82 30.53
N GLY A 35 -0.59 11.00 30.38
CA GLY A 35 -0.81 10.18 29.17
C GLY A 35 -1.42 10.93 27.97
N ALA A 36 -2.31 11.90 28.23
CA ALA A 36 -3.02 12.63 27.18
C ALA A 36 -2.12 13.65 26.45
N LEU A 37 -1.28 14.36 27.21
CA LEU A 37 -0.27 15.29 26.67
C LEU A 37 0.78 14.55 25.82
N SER A 38 1.22 13.36 26.27
CA SER A 38 2.17 12.52 25.53
C SER A 38 1.60 12.02 24.19
N ARG A 39 0.32 11.65 24.13
CA ARG A 39 -0.37 11.23 22.89
C ARG A 39 -0.53 12.38 21.89
N SER A 40 -0.93 13.56 22.37
CA SER A 40 -1.01 14.78 21.55
C SER A 40 0.34 15.12 20.91
N ASN A 41 1.40 15.14 21.72
CA ASN A 41 2.76 15.43 21.26
C ASN A 41 3.27 14.40 20.25
N LYS A 42 2.89 13.11 20.39
CA LYS A 42 3.20 12.06 19.41
C LYS A 42 2.39 12.18 18.12
N SER A 43 1.15 12.64 18.15
CA SER A 43 0.40 12.89 16.91
C SER A 43 1.03 14.02 16.12
N HIS A 44 1.26 15.15 16.79
CA HIS A 44 1.83 16.35 16.18
C HIS A 44 3.18 16.07 15.52
N ARG A 45 4.06 15.29 16.17
CA ARG A 45 5.37 14.97 15.59
C ARG A 45 5.31 14.20 14.26
N TYR A 46 4.30 13.33 14.05
CA TYR A 46 4.18 12.58 12.79
C TYR A 46 3.72 13.53 11.69
N VAL A 47 2.75 14.39 11.98
CA VAL A 47 2.24 15.38 11.03
C VAL A 47 3.34 16.37 10.64
N THR A 48 4.08 16.92 11.61
CA THR A 48 5.20 17.83 11.34
C THR A 48 6.27 17.18 10.48
N LYS A 49 6.65 15.92 10.80
CA LYS A 49 7.62 15.18 9.98
C LYS A 49 7.12 14.92 8.57
N LEU A 50 5.84 14.59 8.41
CA LEU A 50 5.26 14.38 7.08
C LEU A 50 5.32 15.69 6.27
N GLN A 51 4.93 16.81 6.87
CA GLN A 51 5.01 18.13 6.23
C GLN A 51 6.44 18.51 5.87
N GLU A 52 7.41 18.21 6.74
CA GLU A 52 8.83 18.40 6.46
C GLU A 52 9.28 17.56 5.26
N ILE A 53 8.91 16.28 5.19
CA ILE A 53 9.27 15.40 4.06
C ILE A 53 8.60 15.89 2.76
N LEU A 54 7.33 16.30 2.82
CA LEU A 54 6.60 16.82 1.67
C LEU A 54 7.18 18.15 1.18
N GLY A 55 7.62 19.04 2.09
CA GLY A 55 8.14 20.37 1.75
C GLY A 55 9.65 20.43 1.46
N SER A 56 10.46 19.49 1.96
CA SER A 56 11.93 19.51 1.79
C SER A 56 12.41 19.00 0.43
N GLY A 57 11.50 18.48 -0.40
CA GLY A 57 11.83 17.74 -1.62
C GLY A 57 11.34 18.35 -2.93
N THR A 58 10.33 19.23 -2.88
CA THR A 58 9.62 19.73 -4.07
C THR A 58 10.54 20.54 -4.96
N SER A 59 11.10 19.87 -5.97
CA SER A 59 11.76 20.54 -7.08
C SER A 59 10.73 21.30 -7.91
N GLU A 60 11.18 22.34 -8.63
CA GLU A 60 10.33 23.06 -9.59
C GLU A 60 9.68 22.09 -10.59
N ALA A 61 10.44 21.10 -11.06
CA ALA A 61 9.94 20.03 -11.91
C ALA A 61 8.82 19.19 -11.27
N GLU A 62 8.92 18.84 -9.97
CA GLU A 62 7.85 18.12 -9.27
C GLU A 62 6.55 18.94 -9.21
N ALA A 63 6.66 20.26 -8.99
CA ALA A 63 5.51 21.16 -8.97
C ALA A 63 4.87 21.31 -10.36
N GLU A 64 5.67 21.46 -11.41
CA GLU A 64 5.21 21.52 -12.81
C GLU A 64 4.50 20.23 -13.23
N ILE A 65 5.09 19.07 -12.90
CA ILE A 65 4.48 17.77 -13.14
C ILE A 65 3.15 17.65 -12.39
N LEU A 66 3.09 18.05 -11.12
CA LEU A 66 1.87 17.99 -10.34
C LEU A 66 0.76 18.89 -10.94
N GLU A 67 1.10 20.10 -11.36
CA GLU A 67 0.14 21.00 -12.02
C GLU A 67 -0.36 20.39 -13.34
N CYS A 68 0.53 19.83 -14.15
CA CYS A 68 0.18 19.14 -15.39
C CYS A 68 -0.75 17.94 -15.13
N VAL A 69 -0.45 17.13 -14.13
CA VAL A 69 -1.30 16.00 -13.71
C VAL A 69 -2.67 16.49 -13.27
N LEU A 70 -2.75 17.50 -12.42
CA LEU A 70 -4.03 18.07 -11.96
C LEU A 70 -4.86 18.64 -13.13
N LYS A 71 -4.21 19.34 -14.06
CA LYS A 71 -4.86 19.85 -15.28
C LYS A 71 -5.53 18.73 -16.07
N HIS A 72 -4.85 17.61 -16.28
CA HIS A 72 -5.43 16.46 -17.01
C HIS A 72 -6.53 15.76 -16.21
N MET A 73 -6.35 15.58 -14.91
CA MET A 73 -7.33 14.92 -14.05
C MET A 73 -8.63 15.73 -13.88
N CYS A 74 -8.56 17.07 -13.91
CA CYS A 74 -9.72 17.95 -13.87
C CYS A 74 -10.46 18.07 -15.20
N ARG A 75 -9.76 17.94 -16.35
CA ARG A 75 -10.37 18.01 -17.69
C ARG A 75 -11.12 16.73 -18.06
N ASN A 76 -10.61 15.58 -17.64
CA ASN A 76 -11.12 14.26 -18.04
C ASN A 76 -12.48 13.88 -17.41
N THR A 77 -13.03 14.70 -16.50
CA THR A 77 -14.40 14.49 -15.98
C THR A 77 -15.48 14.86 -17.00
N ARG A 78 -15.13 15.49 -18.13
CA ARG A 78 -16.10 16.05 -19.09
C ARG A 78 -16.17 15.31 -20.42
N ASP A 79 -15.17 14.49 -20.76
CA ASP A 79 -14.99 13.97 -22.12
C ASP A 79 -15.26 12.46 -22.29
N HIS A 80 -15.69 11.73 -21.24
CA HIS A 80 -15.78 10.27 -21.27
C HIS A 80 -17.11 9.70 -20.74
N GLU A 81 -18.23 10.11 -21.35
CA GLU A 81 -19.57 9.52 -21.16
C GLU A 81 -19.75 8.18 -21.94
N TYR A 82 -18.68 7.44 -22.23
CA TYR A 82 -18.80 6.15 -22.91
C TYR A 82 -17.81 5.11 -22.37
N GLU A 83 -18.31 3.91 -22.11
CA GLU A 83 -17.68 2.73 -21.50
C GLU A 83 -17.37 2.78 -20.00
N ALA A 84 -18.45 2.50 -19.25
CA ALA A 84 -18.51 2.27 -17.82
C ALA A 84 -17.93 0.89 -17.44
N GLU A 85 -16.61 0.71 -17.55
CA GLU A 85 -15.89 -0.35 -16.80
C GLU A 85 -14.38 -0.09 -16.73
N LYS A 86 -13.95 1.15 -16.44
CA LYS A 86 -12.52 1.49 -16.42
C LYS A 86 -11.92 1.40 -15.03
N THR A 87 -11.23 0.28 -14.79
CA THR A 87 -10.30 0.05 -13.68
C THR A 87 -9.30 1.20 -13.53
N THR A 88 -8.81 1.39 -12.30
CA THR A 88 -7.81 2.41 -11.91
C THR A 88 -6.59 2.46 -12.85
N ASN A 89 -6.19 1.28 -13.35
CA ASN A 89 -5.13 1.07 -14.33
C ASN A 89 -5.36 1.84 -15.65
N HIS A 90 -6.61 1.94 -16.13
CA HIS A 90 -6.91 2.74 -17.32
C HIS A 90 -6.64 4.23 -17.10
N ARG A 91 -6.94 4.76 -15.91
CA ARG A 91 -6.68 6.18 -15.59
C ARG A 91 -5.18 6.48 -15.59
N LYS A 92 -4.38 5.57 -15.00
CA LYS A 92 -2.91 5.68 -14.98
C LYS A 92 -2.33 5.60 -16.40
N ARG A 93 -2.79 4.66 -17.23
CA ARG A 93 -2.41 4.54 -18.65
C ARG A 93 -2.74 5.80 -19.45
N TRP A 94 -3.97 6.28 -19.35
CA TRP A 94 -4.40 7.49 -20.04
C TRP A 94 -3.57 8.70 -19.61
N LEU A 95 -3.31 8.86 -18.32
CA LEU A 95 -2.50 9.97 -17.81
C LEU A 95 -1.05 9.88 -18.31
N ALA A 96 -0.45 8.69 -18.31
CA ALA A 96 0.89 8.50 -18.87
C ALA A 96 0.94 8.90 -20.36
N LEU A 97 -0.08 8.55 -21.15
CA LEU A 97 -0.18 9.00 -22.55
C LEU A 97 -0.28 10.51 -22.67
N ARG A 98 -1.13 11.17 -21.85
CA ARG A 98 -1.26 12.63 -21.88
C ARG A 98 0.02 13.36 -21.47
N LEU A 99 0.73 12.85 -20.46
CA LEU A 99 2.02 13.40 -20.05
C LEU A 99 3.06 13.28 -21.17
N ARG A 100 3.08 12.16 -21.93
CA ARG A 100 3.94 12.03 -23.12
C ARG A 100 3.59 13.03 -24.20
N MET A 101 2.30 13.27 -24.46
CA MET A 101 1.86 14.27 -25.44
C MET A 101 2.28 15.69 -25.06
N ASP A 102 2.36 15.98 -23.76
CA ASP A 102 2.85 17.25 -23.22
C ASP A 102 4.41 17.33 -23.22
N GLY A 103 5.10 16.29 -23.68
CA GLY A 103 6.56 16.26 -23.86
C GLY A 103 7.36 15.61 -22.72
N TYR A 104 6.70 15.06 -21.70
CA TYR A 104 7.39 14.37 -20.62
C TYR A 104 7.84 12.97 -21.03
N ASN A 105 9.02 12.56 -20.57
CA ASN A 105 9.46 11.16 -20.64
C ASN A 105 8.75 10.33 -19.55
N ALA A 106 7.45 10.10 -19.75
CA ALA A 106 6.59 9.38 -18.82
C ALA A 106 6.40 7.91 -19.23
N SER A 107 6.31 7.01 -18.27
CA SER A 107 6.02 5.59 -18.50
C SER A 107 5.12 5.00 -17.43
N LEU A 108 4.27 4.06 -17.84
CA LEU A 108 3.55 3.23 -16.88
C LEU A 108 4.47 2.11 -16.41
N CYS A 109 4.74 2.13 -15.10
CA CYS A 109 5.53 1.14 -14.41
C CYS A 109 4.61 0.14 -13.73
N HIS A 110 4.87 -1.13 -13.99
CA HIS A 110 4.26 -2.24 -13.26
C HIS A 110 5.32 -2.86 -12.36
N THR A 111 4.97 -3.10 -11.11
CA THR A 111 5.80 -3.81 -10.14
C THR A 111 5.10 -5.08 -9.73
N SER A 112 5.87 -6.13 -9.52
CA SER A 112 5.38 -7.37 -8.91
C SER A 112 6.44 -7.90 -7.96
N TRP A 113 5.99 -8.44 -6.84
CA TRP A 113 6.88 -9.05 -5.84
C TRP A 113 6.32 -10.40 -5.43
N LEU A 114 7.24 -11.36 -5.32
CA LEU A 114 6.91 -12.72 -4.92
C LEU A 114 6.69 -12.79 -3.41
N THR A 115 6.00 -13.85 -3.01
CA THR A 115 5.83 -14.16 -1.59
C THR A 115 7.21 -14.45 -0.98
N SER A 116 7.58 -13.69 0.04
CA SER A 116 8.77 -13.94 0.86
C SER A 116 8.36 -14.06 2.32
N SER A 117 9.26 -14.49 3.21
CA SER A 117 8.95 -14.68 4.63
C SER A 117 8.43 -13.37 5.26
N GLY A 118 7.11 -13.22 5.38
CA GLY A 118 6.43 -12.04 5.94
C GLY A 118 5.84 -11.06 4.91
N CYS A 119 5.98 -11.30 3.60
CA CYS A 119 5.42 -10.45 2.54
C CYS A 119 4.53 -11.30 1.61
N THR A 120 3.25 -10.98 1.50
CA THR A 120 2.36 -11.63 0.52
C THR A 120 2.73 -11.16 -0.88
N ALA A 121 2.52 -12.00 -1.89
CA ALA A 121 2.67 -11.57 -3.27
C ALA A 121 1.70 -10.42 -3.59
N GLY A 122 2.11 -9.54 -4.49
CA GLY A 122 1.29 -8.44 -4.95
C GLY A 122 1.86 -7.82 -6.21
N GLU A 123 1.03 -6.98 -6.82
CA GLU A 123 1.39 -6.15 -7.96
C GLU A 123 0.88 -4.74 -7.78
N TYR A 124 1.53 -3.79 -8.44
CA TYR A 124 1.14 -2.39 -8.39
C TYR A 124 1.56 -1.63 -9.64
N GLU A 125 0.69 -0.74 -10.12
CA GLU A 125 0.97 0.17 -11.22
C GLU A 125 1.10 1.60 -10.73
N TYR A 126 2.09 2.32 -11.23
CA TYR A 126 2.28 3.76 -11.03
C TYR A 126 2.87 4.38 -12.30
N ILE A 127 2.98 5.71 -12.34
CA ILE A 127 3.60 6.41 -13.45
C ILE A 127 4.98 6.88 -13.00
N GLU A 128 5.96 6.71 -13.86
CA GLU A 128 7.31 7.21 -13.68
C GLU A 128 7.60 8.29 -14.73
N ILE A 129 8.29 9.34 -14.34
CA ILE A 129 8.76 10.39 -15.24
C ILE A 129 10.26 10.57 -15.01
N ILE A 130 11.01 10.54 -16.11
CA ILE A 130 12.44 10.83 -16.09
C ILE A 130 12.64 12.31 -16.45
N VAL A 131 13.26 13.06 -15.55
CA VAL A 131 13.49 14.50 -15.69
C VAL A 131 15.00 14.80 -15.73
N GLY A 132 15.42 15.71 -16.62
CA GLY A 132 16.79 16.22 -16.69
C GLY A 132 17.84 15.10 -16.76
N ASP A 133 18.75 15.07 -15.80
CA ASP A 133 19.90 14.16 -15.69
C ASP A 133 19.51 12.71 -15.32
N GLY A 134 18.35 12.22 -15.75
CA GLY A 134 17.88 10.88 -15.43
C GLY A 134 17.22 10.78 -14.05
N ILE A 135 16.79 11.89 -13.46
CA ILE A 135 16.14 11.89 -12.15
C ILE A 135 14.76 11.25 -12.28
N ARG A 136 14.56 10.19 -11.52
CA ARG A 136 13.31 9.43 -11.45
C ARG A 136 12.30 10.10 -10.52
N VAL A 137 11.18 10.54 -11.08
CA VAL A 137 10.01 11.08 -10.36
C VAL A 137 8.87 10.08 -10.45
N ILE A 138 8.28 9.74 -9.31
CA ILE A 138 7.16 8.82 -9.19
C ILE A 138 5.87 9.65 -9.09
N VAL A 139 4.88 9.26 -9.88
CA VAL A 139 3.54 9.83 -9.92
C VAL A 139 2.52 8.73 -9.60
N ASP A 140 1.78 8.90 -8.51
CA ASP A 140 0.73 7.99 -8.09
C ASP A 140 -0.56 8.75 -7.77
N ILE A 141 -1.58 8.55 -8.59
CA ILE A 141 -2.87 9.24 -8.49
C ILE A 141 -3.80 8.67 -7.40
N GLU A 142 -3.42 7.56 -6.77
CA GLU A 142 -4.21 6.88 -5.73
C GLU A 142 -3.39 6.63 -4.47
N PHE A 143 -2.51 7.57 -4.13
CA PHE A 143 -1.52 7.41 -3.08
C PHE A 143 -2.14 7.36 -1.67
N LYS A 144 -2.98 8.34 -1.31
CA LYS A 144 -3.60 8.42 0.02
C LYS A 144 -4.39 7.14 0.41
N PRO A 145 -5.26 6.57 -0.46
CA PRO A 145 -5.96 5.32 -0.17
C PRO A 145 -5.03 4.14 0.19
N GLN A 146 -3.78 4.14 -0.30
CA GLN A 146 -2.79 3.11 0.03
C GLN A 146 -2.35 3.12 1.51
N PHE A 147 -2.86 4.02 2.35
CA PHE A 147 -2.52 4.11 3.78
C PHE A 147 -3.74 4.04 4.72
N GLU A 148 -4.94 3.78 4.20
CA GLU A 148 -6.12 3.60 5.04
C GLU A 148 -6.03 2.33 5.90
N VAL A 149 -6.50 2.40 7.15
CA VAL A 149 -6.48 1.26 8.08
C VAL A 149 -7.81 1.11 8.78
N ALA A 150 -8.12 -0.08 9.29
CA ALA A 150 -9.32 -0.33 10.05
C ALA A 150 -9.27 0.39 11.41
N ARG A 151 -10.39 1.05 11.78
CA ARG A 151 -10.58 1.72 13.08
C ARG A 151 -9.42 2.67 13.46
N PRO A 152 -9.04 3.62 12.59
CA PRO A 152 -7.90 4.48 12.86
C PRO A 152 -8.05 5.25 14.18
N THR A 153 -6.92 5.54 14.82
CA THR A 153 -6.88 6.50 15.93
C THR A 153 -7.08 7.91 15.39
N PRO A 154 -7.60 8.87 16.18
CA PRO A 154 -7.73 10.26 15.73
C PRO A 154 -6.41 10.87 15.27
N ALA A 155 -5.30 10.48 15.92
CA ALA A 155 -3.96 10.88 15.54
C ALA A 155 -3.55 10.38 14.15
N TYR A 156 -3.85 9.11 13.85
CA TYR A 156 -3.58 8.54 12.54
C TYR A 156 -4.45 9.16 11.44
N ASN A 157 -5.72 9.44 11.74
CA ASN A 157 -6.60 10.18 10.81
C ASN A 157 -6.02 11.55 10.46
N GLN A 158 -5.62 12.32 11.47
CA GLN A 158 -5.00 13.63 11.25
C GLN A 158 -3.76 13.53 10.35
N LEU A 159 -2.93 12.49 10.54
CA LEU A 159 -1.77 12.24 9.70
C LEU A 159 -2.16 11.90 8.26
N THR A 160 -3.08 10.96 8.06
CA THR A 160 -3.54 10.60 6.70
C THR A 160 -4.32 11.71 6.01
N ASP A 161 -4.97 12.59 6.76
CA ASP A 161 -5.67 13.75 6.22
C ASP A 161 -4.73 14.79 5.63
N SER A 162 -3.50 14.88 6.16
CA SER A 162 -2.44 15.70 5.59
C SER A 162 -1.70 15.07 4.40
N LEU A 163 -2.02 13.82 4.01
CA LEU A 163 -1.42 13.21 2.83
C LEU A 163 -2.07 13.72 1.54
N PRO A 164 -1.26 13.94 0.48
CA PRO A 164 -1.81 14.25 -0.82
C PRO A 164 -2.48 13.01 -1.42
N ILE A 165 -3.61 13.23 -2.11
CA ILE A 165 -4.30 12.16 -2.85
C ILE A 165 -3.43 11.68 -4.01
N ILE A 166 -2.84 12.64 -4.73
CA ILE A 166 -1.90 12.41 -5.82
C ILE A 166 -0.50 12.70 -5.29
N PHE A 167 0.38 11.70 -5.31
CA PHE A 167 1.79 11.88 -4.99
C PHE A 167 2.58 12.15 -6.27
N VAL A 168 3.43 13.17 -6.22
CA VAL A 168 4.47 13.46 -7.20
C VAL A 168 5.74 13.74 -6.42
N GLY A 169 6.77 12.93 -6.62
CA GLY A 169 8.01 13.09 -5.86
C GLY A 169 9.05 12.04 -6.17
N ARG A 170 10.27 12.25 -5.64
CA ARG A 170 11.40 11.33 -5.84
C ARG A 170 11.29 10.08 -4.97
N GLU A 171 12.01 9.04 -5.38
CA GLU A 171 12.09 7.76 -4.67
C GLU A 171 12.49 7.92 -3.20
N CYS A 172 13.50 8.73 -2.90
CA CYS A 172 13.97 8.96 -1.54
C CYS A 172 12.91 9.61 -0.63
N GLN A 173 12.03 10.43 -1.21
CA GLN A 173 10.95 11.09 -0.48
C GLN A 173 9.83 10.09 -0.20
N LEU A 174 9.46 9.31 -1.23
CA LEU A 174 8.47 8.23 -1.11
C LEU A 174 8.85 7.24 -0.01
N MET A 175 10.12 6.79 0.01
CA MET A 175 10.61 5.87 1.05
C MET A 175 10.38 6.43 2.46
N LYS A 176 10.74 7.69 2.70
CA LYS A 176 10.57 8.33 4.01
C LYS A 176 9.09 8.42 4.42
N ILE A 177 8.22 8.77 3.47
CA ILE A 177 6.77 8.86 3.71
C ILE A 177 6.20 7.49 4.06
N VAL A 178 6.51 6.47 3.25
CA VAL A 178 6.04 5.09 3.46
C VAL A 178 6.45 4.59 4.86
N SER A 179 7.72 4.74 5.23
CA SER A 179 8.20 4.31 6.55
C SER A 179 7.55 5.05 7.71
N LEU A 180 7.33 6.35 7.56
CA LEU A 180 6.64 7.16 8.56
C LEU A 180 5.19 6.67 8.76
N LEU A 181 4.46 6.47 7.67
CA LEU A 181 3.05 6.06 7.70
C LEU A 181 2.86 4.63 8.18
N CYS A 182 3.69 3.68 7.72
CA CYS A 182 3.65 2.30 8.21
C CYS A 182 3.93 2.21 9.72
N SER A 183 4.86 3.02 10.22
CA SER A 183 5.13 3.10 11.67
C SER A 183 3.95 3.67 12.44
N ALA A 184 3.33 4.73 11.94
CA ALA A 184 2.15 5.34 12.55
C ALA A 184 0.92 4.40 12.49
N ALA A 185 0.75 3.68 11.38
CA ALA A 185 -0.32 2.69 11.18
C ALA A 185 -0.19 1.54 12.19
N LYS A 186 1.03 1.00 12.35
CA LYS A 186 1.33 -0.03 13.35
C LYS A 186 1.00 0.43 14.76
N GLN A 187 1.32 1.68 15.11
CA GLN A 187 0.98 2.24 16.42
C GLN A 187 -0.54 2.38 16.57
N SER A 188 -1.23 2.93 15.57
CA SER A 188 -2.68 3.11 15.58
C SER A 188 -3.44 1.79 15.74
N LEU A 189 -3.07 0.76 14.97
CA LEU A 189 -3.69 -0.56 15.06
C LEU A 189 -3.44 -1.21 16.42
N LYS A 190 -2.20 -1.11 16.95
CA LYS A 190 -1.86 -1.62 18.28
C LYS A 190 -2.69 -0.95 19.38
N GLU A 191 -2.88 0.38 19.32
CA GLU A 191 -3.72 1.11 20.28
C GLU A 191 -5.19 0.70 20.22
N ARG A 192 -5.62 0.11 19.11
CA ARG A 192 -6.98 -0.39 18.88
C ARG A 192 -7.12 -1.90 19.07
N GLY A 193 -6.08 -2.57 19.56
CA GLY A 193 -6.06 -4.02 19.78
C GLY A 193 -6.02 -4.84 18.48
N LEU A 194 -5.60 -4.24 17.36
CA LEU A 194 -5.52 -4.89 16.05
C LEU A 194 -4.06 -5.22 15.69
N HIS A 195 -3.86 -6.36 15.03
CA HIS A 195 -2.57 -6.72 14.43
C HIS A 195 -2.33 -5.97 13.12
N LEU A 196 -1.06 -5.69 12.80
CA LEU A 196 -0.66 -5.10 11.53
C LEU A 196 -0.76 -6.18 10.43
N PRO A 197 -1.62 -6.03 9.41
CA PRO A 197 -1.71 -7.01 8.35
C PRO A 197 -0.44 -6.99 7.47
N PRO A 198 -0.11 -8.10 6.78
CA PRO A 198 1.10 -8.22 5.97
C PRO A 198 1.25 -7.11 4.91
N TRP A 199 0.14 -6.73 4.26
CA TRP A 199 0.12 -5.70 3.21
C TRP A 199 0.25 -4.25 3.71
N ARG A 200 0.35 -4.05 5.03
CA ARG A 200 0.61 -2.74 5.66
C ARG A 200 2.00 -2.67 6.32
N THR A 201 2.81 -3.70 6.16
CA THR A 201 4.21 -3.67 6.57
C THR A 201 5.01 -2.71 5.70
N ASP A 202 6.07 -2.15 6.28
CA ASP A 202 6.99 -1.23 5.59
C ASP A 202 7.58 -1.90 4.33
N SER A 203 8.07 -3.14 4.44
CA SER A 203 8.62 -3.90 3.32
C SER A 203 7.62 -4.15 2.20
N TYR A 204 6.37 -4.50 2.52
CA TYR A 204 5.34 -4.71 1.51
C TYR A 204 5.02 -3.40 0.80
N MET A 205 4.84 -2.33 1.57
CA MET A 205 4.48 -1.02 1.02
C MET A 205 5.59 -0.46 0.14
N HIS A 206 6.87 -0.58 0.53
CA HIS A 206 7.99 -0.22 -0.35
C HIS A 206 8.00 -0.99 -1.66
N SER A 207 7.68 -2.28 -1.62
CA SER A 207 7.70 -3.15 -2.81
C SER A 207 6.76 -2.68 -3.92
N LYS A 208 5.67 -1.97 -3.58
CA LYS A 208 4.72 -1.37 -4.55
C LYS A 208 5.34 -0.39 -5.54
N TRP A 209 6.42 0.30 -5.17
CA TRP A 209 7.01 1.33 -6.02
C TRP A 209 8.49 1.10 -6.33
N LEU A 210 9.13 0.22 -5.55
CA LEU A 210 10.59 0.07 -5.49
C LEU A 210 11.08 -1.32 -5.88
N SER A 211 10.19 -2.30 -6.06
CA SER A 211 10.59 -3.58 -6.63
C SER A 211 10.96 -3.42 -8.10
N VAL A 212 11.63 -4.43 -8.66
CA VAL A 212 12.03 -4.43 -10.07
C VAL A 212 10.77 -4.22 -10.92
N SER A 213 10.70 -3.07 -11.56
CA SER A 213 9.55 -2.71 -12.39
C SER A 213 9.78 -3.16 -13.84
N SER A 214 8.73 -3.72 -14.44
CA SER A 214 8.66 -3.85 -15.89
C SER A 214 8.07 -2.55 -16.45
N VAL A 215 8.86 -1.81 -17.24
CA VAL A 215 8.39 -0.60 -17.90
C VAL A 215 7.66 -1.00 -19.18
N SER A 216 6.36 -0.75 -19.22
CA SER A 216 5.58 -0.96 -20.45
C SER A 216 5.79 0.23 -21.40
N ALA A 217 6.77 0.10 -22.28
CA ALA A 217 6.84 0.97 -23.44
C ALA A 217 5.65 0.62 -24.35
N LEU A 218 4.58 1.42 -24.31
CA LEU A 218 3.58 1.40 -25.37
C LEU A 218 4.26 1.93 -26.63
N THR A 219 4.90 1.03 -27.38
CA THR A 219 5.44 1.30 -28.70
C THR A 219 4.27 1.37 -29.67
N SER A 220 4.08 2.52 -30.32
CA SER A 220 3.49 2.53 -31.65
C SER A 220 4.38 1.67 -32.54
N ASP A 221 3.80 0.73 -33.28
CA ASP A 221 4.51 -0.10 -34.26
C ASP A 221 5.38 0.78 -35.17
N GLU A 222 6.69 0.61 -35.12
CA GLU A 222 7.59 0.70 -36.28
C GLU A 222 8.81 -0.19 -36.03
N ASP A 223 9.00 -1.13 -36.97
CA ASP A 223 10.20 -1.94 -37.13
C ASP A 223 11.44 -1.06 -37.29
N THR A 224 12.42 -1.18 -36.40
CA THR A 224 13.82 -1.18 -36.83
C THR A 224 14.75 -1.76 -35.77
N HIS A 225 15.55 -2.74 -36.19
CA HIS A 225 16.65 -3.33 -35.44
C HIS A 225 17.64 -2.26 -34.96
N SER A 226 17.90 -2.20 -33.66
CA SER A 226 19.24 -1.90 -33.14
C SER A 226 19.43 -2.36 -31.70
N ASN A 227 20.47 -3.16 -31.54
CA ASN A 227 21.01 -3.68 -30.30
C ASN A 227 21.19 -2.59 -29.24
N ASN A 228 20.61 -2.78 -28.06
CA ASN A 228 21.20 -2.22 -26.84
C ASN A 228 21.10 -3.20 -25.68
N LYS A 229 22.27 -3.62 -25.21
CA LYS A 229 22.45 -4.56 -24.09
C LYS A 229 22.09 -3.86 -22.78
N GLY A 230 20.88 -4.12 -22.28
CA GLY A 230 20.51 -3.85 -20.89
C GLY A 230 20.96 -4.99 -19.98
N ILE A 231 21.71 -4.64 -18.94
CA ILE A 231 22.41 -5.53 -18.01
C ILE A 231 21.41 -6.34 -17.17
N TYR A 232 21.38 -7.65 -17.36
CA TYR A 232 20.76 -8.58 -16.41
C TYR A 232 21.78 -8.89 -15.32
N ILE A 233 21.57 -8.40 -14.09
CA ILE A 233 22.25 -8.99 -12.93
C ILE A 233 21.49 -10.28 -12.61
N THR A 234 22.08 -11.39 -13.04
CA THR A 234 21.63 -12.74 -12.73
C THR A 234 21.84 -12.98 -11.23
N GLY A 235 20.73 -13.19 -10.52
CA GLY A 235 20.75 -13.74 -9.17
C GLY A 235 21.29 -15.17 -9.21
N SER A 236 22.38 -15.40 -8.49
CA SER A 236 23.07 -16.68 -8.35
C SER A 236 22.11 -17.83 -8.00
N GLU A 237 22.09 -18.84 -8.86
CA GLU A 237 21.41 -20.11 -8.66
C GLU A 237 22.01 -20.87 -7.47
N VAL A 238 21.27 -20.94 -6.36
CA VAL A 238 21.60 -21.82 -5.24
C VAL A 238 21.19 -23.24 -5.62
N LYS A 239 22.19 -24.08 -5.97
CA LYS A 239 22.02 -25.52 -6.15
C LYS A 239 21.44 -26.15 -4.89
N GLN A 240 20.26 -26.74 -4.98
CA GLN A 240 19.75 -27.64 -3.95
C GLN A 240 20.55 -28.95 -3.94
N PRO A 241 20.87 -29.53 -2.77
CA PRO A 241 21.57 -30.80 -2.68
C PRO A 241 20.62 -31.97 -3.00
N ASN A 242 21.09 -32.86 -3.85
CA ASN A 242 20.49 -34.16 -4.17
C ASN A 242 20.10 -34.93 -2.89
N ARG A 243 18.82 -35.29 -2.76
CA ARG A 243 18.39 -36.43 -1.95
C ARG A 243 17.61 -37.41 -2.80
N SER A 244 18.16 -38.60 -2.89
CA SER A 244 17.66 -39.76 -3.61
C SER A 244 16.49 -40.45 -2.90
N ARG A 245 15.56 -40.94 -3.74
CA ARG A 245 14.68 -42.12 -3.61
C ARG A 245 13.56 -42.15 -2.57
N GLY A 246 12.33 -42.28 -3.11
CA GLY A 246 11.18 -42.91 -2.47
C GLY A 246 10.01 -43.02 -3.44
N ARG A 247 9.87 -44.18 -4.10
CA ARG A 247 8.75 -44.56 -4.98
C ARG A 247 7.56 -45.02 -4.11
N LEU A 248 6.33 -44.85 -4.62
CA LEU A 248 4.97 -45.27 -4.16
C LEU A 248 4.11 -44.00 -4.01
N GLY A 249 2.94 -43.78 -4.61
CA GLY A 249 2.02 -44.54 -5.44
C GLY A 249 0.65 -43.86 -5.30
N GLY A 250 -0.07 -43.62 -6.41
CA GLY A 250 -1.54 -43.45 -6.50
C GLY A 250 -2.23 -42.30 -5.74
N GLY A 251 -3.00 -41.48 -6.46
CA GLY A 251 -4.04 -40.66 -5.84
C GLY A 251 -4.47 -39.46 -6.68
N SER A 252 -5.48 -39.66 -7.54
CA SER A 252 -6.24 -38.59 -8.18
C SER A 252 -6.87 -37.65 -7.16
N GLY A 253 -6.82 -36.35 -7.43
CA GLY A 253 -7.52 -35.34 -6.64
C GLY A 253 -7.61 -34.04 -7.41
N CYS A 254 -8.67 -33.89 -8.20
CA CYS A 254 -9.08 -32.64 -8.81
C CYS A 254 -9.44 -31.67 -7.69
N LEU A 255 -8.75 -30.53 -7.58
CA LEU A 255 -9.16 -29.45 -6.69
C LEU A 255 -9.56 -28.25 -7.54
N SER A 256 -10.87 -28.01 -7.51
CA SER A 256 -11.61 -26.90 -8.07
C SER A 256 -11.16 -25.54 -7.50
N ASN A 257 -11.03 -24.55 -8.38
CA ASN A 257 -10.97 -23.14 -8.05
C ASN A 257 -12.19 -22.71 -7.23
N MET A 258 -11.96 -22.17 -6.05
CA MET A 258 -12.96 -21.37 -5.31
C MET A 258 -12.47 -19.93 -5.21
N THR A 259 -13.15 -19.07 -5.95
CA THR A 259 -13.06 -17.61 -5.89
C THR A 259 -13.75 -17.15 -4.61
N ILE A 260 -13.02 -16.47 -3.72
CA ILE A 260 -13.58 -15.86 -2.52
C ILE A 260 -13.98 -14.42 -2.87
N ASN A 261 -15.28 -14.17 -2.96
CA ASN A 261 -15.87 -12.84 -2.92
C ASN A 261 -16.00 -12.42 -1.45
N CYS A 262 -15.37 -11.31 -1.07
CA CYS A 262 -15.64 -10.67 0.23
C CYS A 262 -16.58 -9.47 0.01
N CYS A 263 -17.70 -9.51 0.72
CA CYS A 263 -18.62 -8.38 0.94
C CYS A 263 -17.98 -7.29 1.81
#